data_AF-A0A8H3ZMP6-F1
#
_entry.id   AF-A0A8H3ZMP6-F1
#
_cell.length_a   1.000
_cell.length_b   1.000
_cell.length_c   1.000
_cell.angle_alpha   90.00
_cell.angle_beta   90.00
_cell.angle_gamma   90.00
#
_symmetry.space_group_name_H-M   'P 1'
#
loop_
_entity.id
_entity.type
_entity.pdbx_description
1 polymer ?
#
loop_
_entity_poly.entity_id
_entity_poly.type
_entity_poly.pdbx_seq_one_letter_code
_entity_poly.pdbx_strand_id
1 'polypeptide(L)'
;MDVRKSGEYSPPNLTQPRVEEPRLDDHVVEETVSEDLPSSLNKKHPSENESPVDSNDYDSRYLGSVNESSSEHCAPEASELPPSGSPHTSIPGLHGGARQSVLSPWLSDIYRLLVSILLLAAIYAVLLTQDNKLQRDWNIHITLNSIANILSTFLRASIATVAAEIICQTRWTWFWSVRPSDPDRRMLDLQHFTNGSRDAFAALQLAKLVKWRSPLTLMATIIFATSFAIGPFVQQAIKTVERTVPEAGKPASIPIARNISAEPYFLGDSSVVLKASTVNALQAALLNPSGIKIVPNCPTGNCTFTGLNSGVSIASIGEITHASAGICAECTDVSSLIAAKFDESTKNLSLPNGMELSLSQGHETEMIFRPGDLSWAGGIMSENARSLAGLALSNTTVLTVETASSDGHNKSTTDSLALSCSFYACLRSYSGMVQGTELREELLSQVPMHKSDGSNGTSEGSHVAPLSPCLENDRNFTAEAIAEGRDLASSWAPQRCIYGISTVLATRLGPFLDDTYNATCLWCEDQLWLSDIWSMADRFAELSTALTNQFRLGLGDPAGSQAKIDGQAL
;
A
#
# COMPACT_ATOMS: atom_id res chain seq x y z
N MET A 1 59.34 -1.52 43.64
CA MET A 1 60.60 -1.65 42.88
C MET A 1 60.49 -0.74 41.68
N ASP A 2 61.56 0.00 41.40
CA ASP A 2 61.83 0.83 40.22
C ASP A 2 60.84 1.90 39.72
N VAL A 3 61.43 2.90 39.06
CA VAL A 3 60.85 4.16 38.57
C VAL A 3 61.60 4.53 37.29
N ARG A 4 60.91 5.20 36.33
CA ARG A 4 61.34 5.79 35.02
C ARG A 4 60.54 5.17 33.85
N LYS A 5 60.18 5.89 32.78
CA LYS A 5 60.39 7.30 32.41
C LYS A 5 59.28 7.81 31.48
N SER A 6 58.66 8.93 31.86
CA SER A 6 58.49 10.15 31.07
C SER A 6 58.35 10.10 29.53
N GLY A 7 57.24 10.61 29.02
CA GLY A 7 57.06 11.10 27.64
C GLY A 7 56.04 12.25 27.67
N GLU A 8 56.46 13.45 27.27
CA GLU A 8 55.76 14.71 27.59
C GLU A 8 55.48 15.49 26.29
N TYR A 9 54.25 15.95 26.10
CA TYR A 9 53.91 16.93 25.06
C TYR A 9 52.68 17.76 25.46
N SER A 10 52.78 19.07 25.29
CA SER A 10 51.70 20.05 25.56
C SER A 10 51.19 20.70 24.27
N PRO A 11 49.97 21.29 24.26
CA PRO A 11 49.27 21.67 23.04
C PRO A 11 49.60 23.09 22.54
N PRO A 12 49.35 23.39 21.25
CA PRO A 12 49.28 24.75 20.74
C PRO A 12 47.89 25.37 21.00
N ASN A 13 47.86 26.49 21.74
CA ASN A 13 46.77 27.47 21.66
C ASN A 13 46.95 28.32 20.39
N LEU A 14 45.86 28.79 19.76
CA LEU A 14 45.77 30.19 19.30
C LEU A 14 44.33 30.63 18.93
N THR A 15 43.88 31.71 19.60
CA THR A 15 43.00 32.81 19.11
C THR A 15 41.61 32.56 18.49
N GLN A 16 40.60 33.09 19.18
CA GLN A 16 39.35 33.61 18.58
C GLN A 16 39.57 35.01 17.96
N PRO A 17 38.79 35.40 16.93
CA PRO A 17 38.37 36.78 16.67
C PRO A 17 36.96 37.06 17.23
N ARG A 18 36.46 38.30 17.11
CA ARG A 18 35.30 38.85 17.86
C ARG A 18 34.62 39.98 17.07
N VAL A 19 33.30 40.19 17.28
CA VAL A 19 32.45 41.27 16.69
C VAL A 19 32.27 41.05 15.16
N GLU A 20 31.17 41.35 14.46
CA GLU A 20 30.22 42.49 14.55
C GLU A 20 28.73 42.13 14.34
N GLU A 21 27.88 43.10 14.68
CA GLU A 21 26.41 43.11 14.57
C GLU A 21 25.99 44.38 13.79
N PRO A 22 25.12 44.29 12.77
CA PRO A 22 24.42 45.45 12.22
C PRO A 22 22.89 45.37 12.35
N ARG A 23 22.27 46.54 12.54
CA ARG A 23 20.83 46.80 12.43
C ARG A 23 20.48 47.40 11.05
N LEU A 24 19.19 47.71 10.87
CA LEU A 24 18.55 48.43 9.75
C LEU A 24 18.36 47.58 8.48
N ASP A 25 17.31 47.80 7.67
CA ASP A 25 16.28 48.86 7.71
C ASP A 25 14.87 48.33 7.40
N ASP A 26 13.84 49.14 7.69
CA ASP A 26 12.45 48.87 7.27
C ASP A 26 12.29 49.01 5.75
N HIS A 27 11.46 48.15 5.14
CA HIS A 27 10.69 48.55 3.96
C HIS A 27 9.40 47.73 3.79
N VAL A 28 8.27 48.36 4.09
CA VAL A 28 6.94 47.87 3.74
C VAL A 28 6.68 48.15 2.27
N VAL A 29 6.09 47.17 1.57
CA VAL A 29 5.35 47.38 0.32
C VAL A 29 4.01 46.65 0.44
N GLU A 30 2.94 47.42 0.59
CA GLU A 30 1.58 46.92 0.33
C GLU A 30 1.34 46.92 -1.18
N GLU A 31 0.79 45.83 -1.71
CA GLU A 31 -0.17 45.92 -2.82
C GLU A 31 -1.44 45.17 -2.42
N THR A 32 -2.51 45.94 -2.21
CA THR A 32 -3.91 45.49 -2.17
C THR A 32 -4.57 45.88 -3.51
N VAL A 33 -5.91 45.88 -3.59
CA VAL A 33 -6.73 46.13 -4.81
C VAL A 33 -6.80 44.93 -5.77
N SER A 34 -7.95 44.53 -6.33
CA SER A 34 -9.35 44.45 -5.87
C SER A 34 -10.17 43.76 -6.98
N GLU A 35 -11.47 43.59 -6.76
CA GLU A 35 -12.44 43.14 -7.76
C GLU A 35 -12.41 43.96 -9.07
N ASP A 36 -12.70 43.34 -10.21
CA ASP A 36 -13.99 43.60 -10.87
C ASP A 36 -14.39 42.57 -11.95
N LEU A 37 -15.69 42.48 -12.23
CA LEU A 37 -16.29 41.72 -13.33
C LEU A 37 -17.00 42.72 -14.27
N PRO A 38 -17.02 42.54 -15.60
CA PRO A 38 -18.32 42.20 -16.19
C PRO A 38 -18.29 41.30 -17.43
N SER A 39 -19.50 40.84 -17.77
CA SER A 39 -19.90 40.10 -18.97
C SER A 39 -19.91 41.00 -20.25
N SER A 40 -20.22 40.56 -21.49
CA SER A 40 -21.27 39.64 -21.92
C SER A 40 -21.29 39.37 -23.45
N LEU A 41 -22.19 38.46 -23.89
CA LEU A 41 -22.77 38.31 -25.25
C LEU A 41 -21.83 37.72 -26.35
N ASN A 42 -22.31 36.98 -27.38
CA ASN A 42 -23.69 36.84 -27.88
C ASN A 42 -23.95 35.53 -28.67
N LYS A 43 -25.00 34.75 -28.29
CA LYS A 43 -25.85 33.84 -29.14
C LYS A 43 -25.17 32.66 -29.90
N LYS A 44 -25.88 31.56 -30.26
CA LYS A 44 -27.34 31.29 -30.34
C LYS A 44 -27.70 29.79 -30.13
N HIS A 45 -28.83 29.51 -29.48
CA HIS A 45 -29.58 28.22 -29.39
C HIS A 45 -30.89 28.34 -30.22
N PRO A 46 -31.81 27.34 -30.33
CA PRO A 46 -31.78 25.89 -30.00
C PRO A 46 -32.02 25.05 -31.31
N SER A 47 -32.74 23.91 -31.47
CA SER A 47 -33.61 23.04 -30.63
C SER A 47 -33.86 21.65 -31.26
N GLU A 48 -33.84 20.60 -30.43
CA GLU A 48 -34.80 19.46 -30.29
C GLU A 48 -35.32 18.58 -31.47
N ASN A 49 -35.13 17.26 -31.25
CA ASN A 49 -36.12 16.15 -31.30
C ASN A 49 -36.59 15.47 -32.61
N GLU A 50 -37.16 14.27 -32.34
CA GLU A 50 -37.96 13.33 -33.16
C GLU A 50 -37.26 12.37 -34.17
N SER A 51 -37.46 11.07 -33.86
CA SER A 51 -37.32 9.88 -34.71
C SER A 51 -38.75 9.36 -35.05
N PRO A 52 -38.99 8.23 -35.77
CA PRO A 52 -38.11 7.26 -36.47
C PRO A 52 -38.62 6.89 -37.91
N VAL A 53 -38.29 5.68 -38.42
CA VAL A 53 -39.03 4.82 -39.40
C VAL A 53 -38.51 4.63 -40.86
N ASP A 54 -38.12 3.36 -41.13
CA ASP A 54 -38.17 2.46 -42.31
C ASP A 54 -37.78 2.75 -43.79
N SER A 55 -37.20 1.67 -44.35
CA SER A 55 -37.35 1.07 -45.71
C SER A 55 -36.50 1.52 -46.92
N ASN A 56 -35.92 0.49 -47.58
CA ASN A 56 -35.67 0.17 -49.01
C ASN A 56 -35.41 1.33 -50.04
N ASP A 57 -34.66 1.18 -51.15
CA ASP A 57 -34.45 0.01 -52.02
C ASP A 57 -33.26 0.19 -53.04
N TYR A 58 -32.92 -0.88 -53.77
CA TYR A 58 -32.04 -1.07 -54.98
C TYR A 58 -31.13 0.02 -55.64
N ASP A 59 -29.82 -0.33 -55.72
CA ASP A 59 -29.02 -0.66 -56.93
C ASP A 59 -28.25 0.39 -57.82
N SER A 60 -27.14 -0.12 -58.40
CA SER A 60 -26.57 0.15 -59.75
C SER A 60 -25.65 1.37 -60.04
N ARG A 61 -24.34 1.05 -60.24
CA ARG A 61 -23.33 1.67 -61.16
C ARG A 61 -22.90 3.14 -60.91
N TYR A 62 -21.62 3.54 -61.03
CA TYR A 62 -20.68 3.34 -62.17
C TYR A 62 -19.19 3.29 -61.78
N LEU A 63 -18.31 3.13 -62.78
CA LEU A 63 -16.85 2.87 -62.70
C LEU A 63 -15.93 4.10 -62.90
N GLY A 64 -14.73 4.03 -62.31
CA GLY A 64 -13.55 4.88 -62.59
C GLY A 64 -12.46 4.62 -61.51
N SER A 65 -11.51 3.70 -61.67
CA SER A 65 -10.37 3.63 -62.60
C SER A 65 -9.21 4.59 -62.26
N VAL A 66 -8.10 4.04 -61.75
CA VAL A 66 -6.73 4.04 -62.35
C VAL A 66 -5.74 3.38 -61.37
N ASN A 67 -5.03 2.33 -61.83
CA ASN A 67 -3.65 1.82 -61.55
C ASN A 67 -3.04 1.84 -60.10
N GLU A 68 -2.04 1.01 -59.72
CA GLU A 68 -1.06 0.25 -60.52
C GLU A 68 -0.47 -0.99 -59.79
N SER A 69 0.07 -1.95 -60.56
CA SER A 69 1.16 -2.90 -60.25
C SER A 69 1.14 -3.79 -58.98
N SER A 70 0.93 -5.11 -59.16
CA SER A 70 2.04 -6.10 -58.97
C SER A 70 1.65 -7.58 -59.24
N SER A 71 2.43 -8.23 -60.12
CA SER A 71 2.77 -9.67 -60.14
C SER A 71 1.64 -10.72 -60.02
N GLU A 72 1.01 -11.09 -61.13
CA GLU A 72 0.36 -12.40 -61.27
C GLU A 72 1.38 -13.52 -61.48
N HIS A 73 1.17 -14.69 -60.86
CA HIS A 73 1.98 -15.89 -61.08
C HIS A 73 1.17 -17.19 -60.81
N CYS A 74 0.18 -17.51 -61.65
CA CYS A 74 -0.46 -18.84 -61.62
C CYS A 74 -1.29 -19.26 -62.86
N ALA A 75 -0.79 -19.04 -64.09
CA ALA A 75 -1.35 -19.68 -65.30
C ALA A 75 -0.33 -19.77 -66.45
N PRO A 76 -0.24 -20.90 -67.17
CA PRO A 76 0.18 -20.93 -68.57
C PRO A 76 -1.05 -20.69 -69.48
N GLU A 77 -0.90 -19.83 -70.47
CA GLU A 77 -1.96 -19.51 -71.44
C GLU A 77 -2.07 -20.58 -72.53
N ALA A 78 -3.28 -20.88 -73.00
CA ALA A 78 -3.54 -21.93 -74.00
C ALA A 78 -3.75 -21.31 -75.40
N SER A 79 -2.70 -21.26 -76.21
CA SER A 79 -2.77 -20.75 -77.59
C SER A 79 -3.46 -21.73 -78.56
N GLU A 80 -4.11 -21.18 -79.58
CA GLU A 80 -4.95 -21.91 -80.53
C GLU A 80 -4.16 -22.67 -81.64
N LEU A 81 -4.86 -23.58 -82.33
CA LEU A 81 -4.34 -24.41 -83.42
C LEU A 81 -4.68 -23.84 -84.82
N PRO A 82 -3.69 -23.50 -85.67
CA PRO A 82 -3.90 -23.27 -87.10
C PRO A 82 -3.67 -24.55 -87.95
N PRO A 83 -4.23 -24.65 -89.17
CA PRO A 83 -4.28 -25.90 -89.94
C PRO A 83 -3.13 -26.14 -90.94
N SER A 84 -2.89 -27.43 -91.21
CA SER A 84 -2.20 -28.09 -92.34
C SER A 84 -1.42 -27.27 -93.38
N GLY A 85 -0.11 -27.55 -93.49
CA GLY A 85 0.77 -27.22 -94.61
C GLY A 85 2.09 -27.99 -94.52
N SER A 86 2.74 -28.31 -95.65
CA SER A 86 3.97 -29.13 -95.70
C SER A 86 4.83 -28.79 -96.94
N PRO A 87 6.09 -29.28 -97.06
CA PRO A 87 7.03 -29.78 -96.05
C PRO A 87 8.38 -29.00 -96.09
N HIS A 88 9.46 -29.58 -95.52
CA HIS A 88 10.84 -29.05 -95.42
C HIS A 88 11.01 -27.93 -94.36
N THR A 89 12.16 -27.72 -93.68
CA THR A 89 13.52 -28.25 -93.90
C THR A 89 14.27 -28.50 -92.57
N SER A 90 15.19 -29.48 -92.55
CA SER A 90 16.36 -29.63 -91.64
C SER A 90 16.24 -29.30 -90.13
N ILE A 91 16.42 -30.32 -89.28
CA ILE A 91 16.71 -30.17 -87.84
C ILE A 91 18.18 -29.73 -87.63
N PRO A 92 18.46 -28.69 -86.82
CA PRO A 92 19.80 -28.41 -86.30
C PRO A 92 19.94 -28.67 -84.79
N GLY A 93 21.03 -29.33 -84.41
CA GLY A 93 21.80 -29.00 -83.19
C GLY A 93 21.12 -29.07 -81.81
N LEU A 94 21.00 -30.28 -81.27
CA LEU A 94 21.29 -30.63 -79.87
C LEU A 94 21.53 -29.45 -78.88
N HIS A 95 20.47 -28.93 -78.24
CA HIS A 95 20.64 -28.05 -77.09
C HIS A 95 21.22 -28.84 -75.90
N GLY A 96 22.35 -28.39 -75.38
CA GLY A 96 22.97 -28.98 -74.18
C GLY A 96 22.06 -28.84 -72.97
N GLY A 97 21.63 -29.97 -72.40
CA GLY A 97 20.72 -30.02 -71.26
C GLY A 97 21.33 -29.44 -69.99
N ALA A 98 21.11 -28.14 -69.74
CA ALA A 98 21.41 -27.51 -68.46
C ALA A 98 20.61 -28.24 -67.36
N ARG A 99 21.33 -28.82 -66.40
CA ARG A 99 20.76 -29.65 -65.33
C ARG A 99 20.02 -28.75 -64.33
N GLN A 100 18.78 -28.39 -64.63
CA GLN A 100 17.93 -27.57 -63.76
C GLN A 100 17.82 -28.26 -62.38
N SER A 101 18.26 -27.56 -61.34
CA SER A 101 18.27 -28.11 -59.98
C SER A 101 16.85 -28.20 -59.45
N VAL A 102 16.41 -29.42 -59.12
CA VAL A 102 15.07 -29.72 -58.56
C VAL A 102 14.81 -28.92 -57.27
N LEU A 103 15.86 -28.51 -56.56
CA LEU A 103 15.75 -27.69 -55.34
C LEU A 103 15.53 -26.20 -55.61
N SER A 104 15.83 -25.69 -56.81
CA SER A 104 15.83 -24.25 -57.11
C SER A 104 14.49 -23.55 -56.86
N PRO A 105 13.32 -24.15 -57.15
CA PRO A 105 12.02 -23.53 -56.83
C PRO A 105 11.73 -23.48 -55.32
N TRP A 106 12.20 -24.48 -54.56
CA TRP A 106 11.88 -24.63 -53.13
C TRP A 106 12.69 -23.70 -52.22
N LEU A 107 13.79 -23.12 -52.72
CA LEU A 107 14.65 -22.23 -51.93
C LEU A 107 13.91 -20.99 -51.41
N SER A 108 12.94 -20.44 -52.15
CA SER A 108 12.13 -19.30 -51.69
C SER A 108 11.25 -19.66 -50.49
N ASP A 109 10.65 -20.84 -50.48
CA ASP A 109 9.77 -21.28 -49.39
C ASP A 109 10.56 -21.70 -48.15
N ILE A 110 11.71 -22.35 -48.34
CA ILE A 110 12.67 -22.63 -47.27
C ILE A 110 13.15 -21.32 -46.63
N TYR A 111 13.45 -20.29 -47.42
CA TYR A 111 13.83 -18.98 -46.92
C TYR A 111 12.68 -18.30 -46.15
N ARG A 112 11.45 -18.29 -46.69
CA ARG A 112 10.25 -17.75 -46.02
C ARG A 112 10.02 -18.44 -44.67
N LEU A 113 10.18 -19.77 -44.58
CA LEU A 113 10.08 -20.53 -43.34
C LEU A 113 11.18 -20.20 -42.32
N LEU A 114 12.43 -20.05 -42.76
CA LEU A 114 13.53 -19.65 -41.87
C LEU A 114 13.30 -18.23 -41.31
N VAL A 115 12.83 -17.30 -42.14
CA VAL A 115 12.43 -15.95 -41.69
C VAL A 115 11.28 -16.02 -40.68
N SER A 116 10.27 -16.87 -40.90
CA SER A 116 9.19 -17.09 -39.93
C SER A 116 9.72 -17.60 -38.57
N ILE A 117 10.65 -18.54 -38.56
CA ILE A 117 11.22 -19.09 -37.31
C ILE A 117 12.02 -18.01 -36.57
N LEU A 118 12.82 -17.23 -37.29
CA LEU A 118 13.61 -16.13 -36.72
C LEU A 118 12.72 -15.02 -36.14
N LEU A 119 11.63 -14.65 -36.82
CA LEU A 119 10.67 -13.66 -36.34
C LEU A 119 9.91 -14.14 -35.09
N LEU A 120 9.51 -15.41 -35.05
CA LEU A 120 8.88 -15.99 -33.86
C LEU A 120 9.85 -16.01 -32.66
N ALA A 121 11.11 -16.40 -32.88
CA ALA A 121 12.16 -16.35 -31.87
C ALA A 121 12.44 -14.91 -31.38
N ALA A 122 12.41 -13.93 -32.29
CA ALA A 122 12.55 -12.51 -31.93
C ALA A 122 11.40 -12.00 -31.05
N ILE A 123 10.15 -12.34 -31.37
CA ILE A 123 8.99 -11.98 -30.53
C ILE A 123 9.14 -12.60 -29.12
N TYR A 124 9.49 -13.89 -29.05
CA TYR A 124 9.68 -14.58 -27.77
C TYR A 124 10.83 -13.97 -26.94
N ALA A 125 11.96 -13.65 -27.57
CA ALA A 125 13.08 -12.98 -26.92
C ALA A 125 12.74 -11.56 -26.45
N VAL A 126 11.97 -10.79 -27.22
CA VAL A 126 11.49 -9.45 -26.80
C VAL A 126 10.56 -9.57 -25.59
N LEU A 127 9.64 -10.52 -25.56
CA LEU A 127 8.77 -10.74 -24.40
C LEU A 127 9.57 -11.16 -23.15
N LEU A 128 10.46 -12.15 -23.24
CA LEU A 128 11.29 -12.57 -22.11
C LEU A 128 12.25 -11.48 -21.61
N THR A 129 12.81 -10.66 -22.50
CA THR A 129 13.79 -9.63 -22.08
C THR A 129 13.15 -8.38 -21.49
N GLN A 130 11.82 -8.21 -21.60
CA GLN A 130 11.07 -7.09 -21.01
C GLN A 130 10.14 -7.52 -19.88
N ASP A 131 9.98 -8.82 -19.62
CA ASP A 131 9.20 -9.30 -18.48
C ASP A 131 9.74 -8.76 -17.14
N ASN A 132 8.82 -8.42 -16.24
CA ASN A 132 9.06 -7.85 -14.92
C ASN A 132 9.94 -6.56 -14.86
N LYS A 133 10.16 -5.86 -15.99
CA LYS A 133 10.94 -4.59 -16.03
C LYS A 133 10.10 -3.33 -15.88
N LEU A 134 10.76 -2.26 -15.40
CA LEU A 134 10.17 -0.93 -15.32
C LEU A 134 10.02 -0.32 -16.72
N GLN A 135 8.80 0.11 -17.07
CA GLN A 135 8.54 0.80 -18.33
C GLN A 135 9.33 2.12 -18.47
N ARG A 136 9.79 2.71 -17.35
CA ARG A 136 10.65 3.91 -17.32
C ARG A 136 12.05 3.66 -17.89
N ASP A 137 12.54 2.41 -17.88
CA ASP A 137 13.87 2.06 -18.38
C ASP A 137 13.90 1.90 -19.92
N TRP A 138 12.72 1.96 -20.56
CA TRP A 138 12.57 1.82 -22.01
C TRP A 138 12.97 3.10 -22.76
N ASN A 139 14.27 3.30 -22.94
CA ASN A 139 14.86 4.48 -23.58
C ASN A 139 14.81 4.44 -25.13
N ILE A 140 13.74 3.89 -25.73
CA ILE A 140 13.56 3.76 -27.19
C ILE A 140 12.24 4.40 -27.61
N HIS A 141 12.26 5.25 -28.63
CA HIS A 141 11.10 6.02 -29.13
C HIS A 141 9.93 5.16 -29.68
N ILE A 142 10.13 3.86 -29.87
CA ILE A 142 9.13 2.92 -30.41
C ILE A 142 8.59 2.08 -29.25
N THR A 143 7.27 2.03 -29.06
CA THR A 143 6.67 1.26 -27.96
C THR A 143 6.85 -0.25 -28.14
N LEU A 144 6.85 -1.01 -27.04
CA LEU A 144 6.91 -2.47 -27.06
C LEU A 144 5.80 -3.09 -27.91
N ASN A 145 4.57 -2.56 -27.80
CA ASN A 145 3.42 -2.95 -28.62
C ASN A 145 3.67 -2.66 -30.12
N SER A 146 4.23 -1.49 -30.46
CA SER A 146 4.62 -1.16 -31.84
C SER A 146 5.62 -2.15 -32.43
N ILE A 147 6.66 -2.55 -31.68
CA ILE A 147 7.63 -3.58 -32.11
C ILE A 147 6.93 -4.93 -32.32
N ALA A 148 6.11 -5.35 -31.35
CA ALA A 148 5.38 -6.62 -31.40
C ALA A 148 4.39 -6.68 -32.58
N ASN A 149 3.76 -5.55 -32.94
CA ASN A 149 2.91 -5.43 -34.12
C ASN A 149 3.69 -5.55 -35.44
N ILE A 150 4.86 -4.93 -35.53
CA ILE A 150 5.72 -5.02 -36.73
C ILE A 150 6.19 -6.47 -36.92
N LEU A 151 6.73 -7.09 -35.86
CA LEU A 151 7.24 -8.46 -35.91
C LEU A 151 6.12 -9.48 -36.18
N SER A 152 4.96 -9.36 -35.53
CA SER A 152 3.83 -10.28 -35.76
C SER A 152 3.20 -10.12 -37.15
N THR A 153 3.23 -8.92 -37.73
CA THR A 153 2.78 -8.67 -39.11
C THR A 153 3.69 -9.34 -40.12
N PHE A 154 5.02 -9.20 -40.00
CA PHE A 154 5.98 -9.91 -40.84
C PHE A 154 5.92 -11.44 -40.64
N LEU A 155 5.76 -11.90 -39.40
CA LEU A 155 5.58 -13.32 -39.08
C LEU A 155 4.34 -13.88 -39.81
N ARG A 156 3.19 -13.22 -39.66
CA ARG A 156 1.95 -13.58 -40.36
C ARG A 156 2.14 -13.59 -41.87
N ALA A 157 2.78 -12.58 -42.46
CA ALA A 157 3.03 -12.52 -43.90
C ALA A 157 3.88 -13.71 -44.39
N SER A 158 4.94 -14.06 -43.66
CA SER A 158 5.81 -15.22 -44.00
C SER A 158 5.10 -16.57 -43.88
N ILE A 159 4.28 -16.76 -42.83
CA ILE A 159 3.49 -18.00 -42.65
C ILE A 159 2.36 -18.10 -43.67
N ALA A 160 1.59 -17.03 -43.88
CA ALA A 160 0.45 -17.03 -44.78
C ALA A 160 0.84 -17.23 -46.25
N THR A 161 1.96 -16.65 -46.68
CA THR A 161 2.47 -16.88 -48.05
C THR A 161 2.87 -18.35 -48.25
N VAL A 162 3.66 -18.95 -47.36
CA VAL A 162 4.02 -20.38 -47.48
C VAL A 162 2.80 -21.30 -47.41
N ALA A 163 1.83 -21.00 -46.54
CA ALA A 163 0.58 -21.77 -46.47
C ALA A 163 -0.25 -21.66 -47.77
N ALA A 164 -0.33 -20.47 -48.38
CA ALA A 164 -0.99 -20.27 -49.66
C ALA A 164 -0.31 -21.04 -50.81
N GLU A 165 1.02 -21.04 -50.88
CA GLU A 165 1.80 -21.80 -51.87
C GLU A 165 1.54 -23.31 -51.73
N ILE A 166 1.52 -23.84 -50.50
CA ILE A 166 1.17 -25.25 -50.24
C ILE A 166 -0.25 -25.57 -50.70
N ILE A 167 -1.24 -24.68 -50.48
CA ILE A 167 -2.61 -24.85 -50.98
C ILE A 167 -2.66 -24.86 -52.51
N CYS A 168 -1.91 -23.96 -53.17
CA CYS A 168 -1.81 -23.90 -54.63
C CYS A 168 -1.14 -25.15 -55.23
N GLN A 169 -0.04 -25.63 -54.66
CA GLN A 169 0.64 -26.86 -55.09
C GLN A 169 -0.26 -28.10 -54.90
N THR A 170 -0.92 -28.19 -53.74
CA THR A 170 -1.77 -29.34 -53.41
C THR A 170 -3.09 -29.38 -54.16
N ARG A 171 -3.57 -28.28 -54.77
CA ARG A 171 -4.70 -28.33 -55.71
C ARG A 171 -4.43 -29.31 -56.87
N TRP A 172 -3.19 -29.34 -57.35
CA TRP A 172 -2.80 -30.21 -58.45
C TRP A 172 -2.66 -31.66 -57.99
N THR A 173 -2.08 -31.91 -56.82
CA THR A 173 -2.03 -33.29 -56.29
C THR A 173 -3.42 -33.83 -56.01
N TRP A 174 -4.36 -33.00 -55.51
CA TRP A 174 -5.78 -33.37 -55.35
C TRP A 174 -6.47 -33.71 -56.66
N PHE A 175 -6.23 -32.93 -57.72
CA PHE A 175 -6.81 -33.19 -59.05
C PHE A 175 -6.25 -34.46 -59.69
N TRP A 176 -4.91 -34.63 -59.69
CA TRP A 176 -4.24 -35.73 -60.37
C TRP A 176 -4.21 -37.05 -59.57
N SER A 177 -4.39 -37.03 -58.23
CA SER A 177 -4.43 -38.26 -57.42
C SER A 177 -5.79 -38.98 -57.51
N VAL A 178 -6.18 -39.36 -58.73
CA VAL A 178 -7.43 -40.09 -59.02
C VAL A 178 -7.44 -41.42 -58.27
N ARG A 179 -8.42 -41.61 -57.38
CA ARG A 179 -8.70 -42.90 -56.75
C ARG A 179 -9.93 -43.49 -57.46
N PRO A 180 -9.91 -44.73 -57.99
CA PRO A 180 -10.97 -45.24 -58.88
C PRO A 180 -12.40 -45.31 -58.33
N SER A 181 -12.61 -45.02 -57.05
CA SER A 181 -13.90 -45.06 -56.35
C SER A 181 -14.50 -43.68 -56.04
N ASP A 182 -14.02 -42.62 -56.69
CA ASP A 182 -14.26 -41.21 -56.30
C ASP A 182 -14.75 -40.35 -57.50
N PRO A 183 -15.99 -40.58 -58.03
CA PRO A 183 -16.42 -40.06 -59.32
C PRO A 183 -16.79 -38.56 -59.35
N ASP A 184 -16.87 -37.91 -58.19
CA ASP A 184 -17.51 -36.58 -58.02
C ASP A 184 -16.51 -35.41 -57.85
N ARG A 185 -15.24 -35.57 -58.26
CA ARG A 185 -14.24 -34.47 -58.24
C ARG A 185 -14.50 -33.46 -59.37
N ARG A 186 -15.49 -32.60 -59.13
CA ARG A 186 -15.92 -31.54 -60.05
C ARG A 186 -14.82 -30.48 -60.20
N MET A 187 -14.77 -29.84 -61.37
CA MET A 187 -13.86 -28.69 -61.62
C MET A 187 -14.07 -27.53 -60.63
N LEU A 188 -15.23 -27.48 -59.97
CA LEU A 188 -15.55 -26.55 -58.87
C LEU A 188 -14.59 -26.69 -57.66
N ASP A 189 -14.06 -27.88 -57.36
CA ASP A 189 -13.04 -28.08 -56.31
C ASP A 189 -11.83 -27.17 -56.56
N LEU A 190 -11.41 -27.05 -57.83
CA LEU A 190 -10.26 -26.23 -58.22
C LEU A 190 -10.49 -24.73 -57.91
N GLN A 191 -11.74 -24.27 -57.96
CA GLN A 191 -12.12 -22.93 -57.51
C GLN A 191 -12.07 -22.82 -55.99
N HIS A 192 -12.54 -23.82 -55.24
CA HIS A 192 -12.42 -23.83 -53.77
C HIS A 192 -10.96 -23.78 -53.29
N PHE A 193 -10.04 -24.50 -53.96
CA PHE A 193 -8.60 -24.39 -53.72
C PHE A 193 -8.05 -22.98 -54.02
N THR A 194 -8.48 -22.38 -55.13
CA THR A 194 -7.98 -21.06 -55.58
C THR A 194 -8.53 -19.89 -54.76
N ASN A 195 -9.75 -20.02 -54.22
CA ASN A 195 -10.31 -19.08 -53.26
C ASN A 195 -9.65 -19.27 -51.88
N GLY A 196 -9.45 -20.53 -51.45
CA GLY A 196 -8.93 -20.88 -50.13
C GLY A 196 -7.44 -20.59 -49.90
N SER A 197 -6.66 -20.26 -50.94
CA SER A 197 -5.30 -19.71 -50.80
C SER A 197 -5.26 -18.17 -50.73
N ARG A 198 -6.41 -17.49 -50.88
CA ARG A 198 -6.53 -16.03 -50.91
C ARG A 198 -7.34 -15.47 -49.75
N ASP A 199 -8.42 -16.16 -49.34
CA ASP A 199 -9.31 -15.75 -48.26
C ASP A 199 -9.37 -16.80 -47.13
N ALA A 200 -9.34 -16.33 -45.88
CA ALA A 200 -9.37 -17.17 -44.69
C ALA A 200 -10.75 -17.83 -44.47
N PHE A 201 -11.85 -17.19 -44.87
CA PHE A 201 -13.18 -17.80 -44.78
C PHE A 201 -13.35 -18.92 -45.82
N ALA A 202 -12.91 -18.70 -47.06
CA ALA A 202 -12.78 -19.72 -48.09
C ALA A 202 -11.82 -20.85 -47.67
N ALA A 203 -10.71 -20.57 -46.98
CA ALA A 203 -9.81 -21.59 -46.44
C ALA A 203 -10.52 -22.49 -45.42
N LEU A 204 -11.35 -21.92 -44.53
CA LEU A 204 -12.18 -22.68 -43.59
C LEU A 204 -13.28 -23.50 -44.27
N GLN A 205 -13.80 -23.04 -45.42
CA GLN A 205 -14.71 -23.85 -46.25
C GLN A 205 -13.96 -25.01 -46.94
N LEU A 206 -12.76 -24.76 -47.47
CA LEU A 206 -11.91 -25.76 -48.10
C LEU A 206 -11.48 -26.85 -47.10
N ALA A 207 -11.18 -26.48 -45.85
CA ALA A 207 -10.93 -27.42 -44.76
C ALA A 207 -12.13 -28.35 -44.50
N LYS A 208 -13.37 -27.83 -44.55
CA LYS A 208 -14.62 -28.61 -44.45
C LYS A 208 -14.90 -29.49 -45.68
N LEU A 209 -14.39 -29.13 -46.85
CA LEU A 209 -14.52 -29.92 -48.08
C LEU A 209 -13.54 -31.10 -48.07
N VAL A 210 -12.25 -30.85 -47.79
CA VAL A 210 -11.20 -31.88 -47.88
C VAL A 210 -11.16 -32.79 -46.64
N LYS A 211 -11.42 -32.26 -45.44
CA LYS A 211 -11.42 -33.01 -44.16
C LYS A 211 -10.17 -33.92 -44.04
N TRP A 212 -10.35 -35.15 -43.57
CA TRP A 212 -9.32 -36.18 -43.46
C TRP A 212 -8.83 -36.78 -44.80
N ARG A 213 -9.40 -36.36 -45.96
CA ARG A 213 -9.06 -36.96 -47.27
C ARG A 213 -7.71 -36.47 -47.81
N SER A 214 -7.19 -35.34 -47.32
CA SER A 214 -5.78 -34.95 -47.45
C SER A 214 -5.33 -34.16 -46.22
N PRO A 215 -4.49 -34.73 -45.33
CA PRO A 215 -4.10 -34.05 -44.09
C PRO A 215 -3.19 -32.83 -44.33
N LEU A 216 -2.40 -32.83 -45.41
CA LEU A 216 -1.50 -31.71 -45.74
C LEU A 216 -2.27 -30.43 -46.08
N THR A 217 -3.37 -30.54 -46.83
CA THR A 217 -4.21 -29.38 -47.19
C THR A 217 -5.02 -28.90 -46.00
N LEU A 218 -5.47 -29.82 -45.14
CA LEU A 218 -6.15 -29.50 -43.89
C LEU A 218 -5.23 -28.68 -42.96
N MET A 219 -3.98 -29.11 -42.79
CA MET A 219 -2.99 -28.34 -42.01
C MET A 219 -2.71 -26.98 -42.63
N ALA A 220 -2.47 -26.89 -43.94
CA ALA A 220 -2.18 -25.62 -44.62
C ALA A 220 -3.34 -24.62 -44.54
N THR A 221 -4.59 -25.07 -44.75
CA THR A 221 -5.79 -24.21 -44.64
C THR A 221 -6.06 -23.76 -43.22
N ILE A 222 -5.85 -24.61 -42.21
CA ILE A 222 -5.95 -24.22 -40.80
C ILE A 222 -4.87 -23.19 -40.46
N ILE A 223 -3.60 -23.42 -40.83
CA ILE A 223 -2.49 -22.48 -40.59
C ILE A 223 -2.73 -21.13 -41.27
N PHE A 224 -3.20 -21.13 -42.52
CA PHE A 224 -3.54 -19.90 -43.24
C PHE A 224 -4.64 -19.11 -42.51
N ALA A 225 -5.73 -19.76 -42.12
CA ALA A 225 -6.84 -19.11 -41.43
C ALA A 225 -6.45 -18.61 -40.02
N THR A 226 -5.74 -19.41 -39.21
CA THR A 226 -5.32 -19.01 -37.86
C THR A 226 -4.21 -17.97 -37.86
N SER A 227 -3.45 -17.81 -38.95
CA SER A 227 -2.42 -16.76 -39.08
C SER A 227 -2.98 -15.35 -38.84
N PHE A 228 -4.27 -15.12 -39.12
CA PHE A 228 -4.96 -13.85 -38.90
C PHE A 228 -5.04 -13.48 -37.42
N ALA A 229 -5.05 -14.45 -36.52
CA ALA A 229 -5.11 -14.25 -35.07
C ALA A 229 -3.74 -13.90 -34.44
N ILE A 230 -2.61 -14.11 -35.14
CA ILE A 230 -1.26 -13.91 -34.58
C ILE A 230 -1.08 -12.49 -34.02
N GLY A 231 -1.51 -11.47 -34.76
CA GLY A 231 -1.43 -10.06 -34.32
C GLY A 231 -2.19 -9.81 -32.99
N PRO A 232 -3.53 -10.03 -32.94
CA PRO A 232 -4.31 -9.89 -31.72
C PRO A 232 -3.79 -10.68 -30.51
N PHE A 233 -3.31 -11.92 -30.71
CA PHE A 233 -2.74 -12.72 -29.62
C PHE A 233 -1.40 -12.15 -29.11
N VAL A 234 -0.53 -11.69 -29.99
CA VAL A 234 0.74 -11.04 -29.62
C VAL A 234 0.51 -9.68 -28.94
N GLN A 235 -0.53 -8.94 -29.32
CA GLN A 235 -0.96 -7.72 -28.61
C GLN A 235 -1.46 -8.03 -27.19
N GLN A 236 -2.36 -9.02 -27.04
CA GLN A 236 -2.94 -9.38 -25.73
C GLN A 236 -1.91 -9.96 -24.75
N ALA A 237 -0.79 -10.50 -25.25
CA ALA A 237 0.32 -10.95 -24.40
C ALA A 237 1.08 -9.80 -23.69
N ILE A 238 0.90 -8.54 -24.12
CA ILE A 238 1.57 -7.37 -23.54
C ILE A 238 0.60 -6.61 -22.65
N LYS A 239 0.79 -6.70 -21.33
CA LYS A 239 0.05 -5.94 -20.33
C LYS A 239 1.00 -5.12 -19.45
N THR A 240 0.85 -3.80 -19.49
CA THR A 240 1.41 -2.90 -18.48
C THR A 240 0.59 -3.00 -17.19
N VAL A 241 1.24 -3.13 -16.05
CA VAL A 241 0.60 -3.15 -14.73
C VAL A 241 1.26 -2.07 -13.88
N GLU A 242 0.44 -1.22 -13.26
CA GLU A 242 0.93 -0.22 -12.31
C GLU A 242 1.46 -0.92 -11.05
N ARG A 243 2.68 -0.58 -10.65
CA ARG A 243 3.36 -1.09 -9.46
C ARG A 243 4.00 0.09 -8.75
N THR A 244 3.69 0.25 -7.46
CA THR A 244 4.43 1.12 -6.55
C THR A 244 5.84 0.58 -6.33
N VAL A 245 6.86 1.43 -6.45
CA VAL A 245 8.28 1.04 -6.39
C VAL A 245 9.03 2.10 -5.59
N PRO A 246 9.85 1.72 -4.60
CA PRO A 246 10.43 2.68 -3.66
C PRO A 246 11.30 3.73 -4.36
N GLU A 247 11.05 5.01 -4.06
CA GLU A 247 11.76 6.13 -4.65
C GLU A 247 13.15 6.30 -4.03
N ALA A 248 14.18 5.92 -4.79
CA ALA A 248 15.57 6.01 -4.37
C ALA A 248 15.95 7.42 -3.91
N GLY A 249 16.42 7.53 -2.66
CA GLY A 249 16.88 8.78 -2.05
C GLY A 249 15.85 9.56 -1.23
N LYS A 250 14.58 9.12 -1.16
CA LYS A 250 13.55 9.72 -0.29
C LYS A 250 13.17 8.79 0.87
N PRO A 251 13.84 8.90 2.04
CA PRO A 251 13.44 8.14 3.22
C PRO A 251 12.10 8.63 3.76
N ALA A 252 11.22 7.69 4.11
CA ALA A 252 10.05 7.97 4.93
C ALA A 252 10.40 7.75 6.41
N SER A 253 9.69 8.38 7.35
CA SER A 253 9.85 8.06 8.77
C SER A 253 8.60 8.35 9.62
N ILE A 254 8.25 7.44 10.51
CA ILE A 254 7.25 7.63 11.57
C ILE A 254 7.96 8.00 12.89
N PRO A 255 7.49 9.01 13.64
CA PRO A 255 8.01 9.31 14.97
C PRO A 255 7.44 8.33 16.02
N ILE A 256 8.31 7.90 16.93
CA ILE A 256 8.03 6.96 18.03
C ILE A 256 8.72 7.42 19.31
N ALA A 257 8.14 7.12 20.48
CA ALA A 257 8.85 7.27 21.74
C ALA A 257 9.63 5.98 22.03
N ARG A 258 10.96 6.04 22.12
CA ARG A 258 11.77 4.87 22.55
C ARG A 258 12.10 4.94 24.03
N ASN A 259 12.85 5.97 24.43
CA ASN A 259 13.24 6.23 25.80
C ASN A 259 12.67 7.58 26.23
N ILE A 260 11.94 7.59 27.34
CA ILE A 260 11.20 8.76 27.82
C ILE A 260 11.84 9.26 29.11
N SER A 261 12.83 10.13 28.96
CA SER A 261 13.40 10.92 30.04
C SER A 261 12.53 12.14 30.33
N ALA A 262 12.12 12.30 31.60
CA ALA A 262 11.88 13.63 32.16
C ALA A 262 13.16 14.04 32.90
N GLU A 263 13.75 15.17 32.51
CA GLU A 263 14.83 15.77 33.30
C GLU A 263 14.27 16.18 34.68
N PRO A 264 14.88 15.76 35.80
CA PRO A 264 14.41 16.15 37.12
C PRO A 264 14.70 17.63 37.37
N TYR A 265 13.66 18.46 37.39
CA TYR A 265 13.80 19.87 37.73
C TYR A 265 13.67 20.04 39.25
N PHE A 266 14.77 20.43 39.91
CA PHE A 266 14.82 20.55 41.36
C PHE A 266 14.34 21.94 41.82
N LEU A 267 13.26 21.98 42.62
CA LEU A 267 12.87 23.15 43.39
C LEU A 267 13.28 22.94 44.85
N GLY A 268 14.33 23.65 45.27
CA GLY A 268 14.94 23.50 46.60
C GLY A 268 15.66 22.16 46.80
N ASP A 269 16.00 21.85 48.05
CA ASP A 269 16.86 20.73 48.44
C ASP A 269 16.26 19.32 48.20
N SER A 270 14.97 19.18 47.87
CA SER A 270 14.33 17.85 47.84
C SER A 270 13.14 17.64 46.89
N SER A 271 12.60 18.67 46.23
CA SER A 271 11.42 18.48 45.37
C SER A 271 11.78 18.37 43.89
N VAL A 272 11.56 17.17 43.32
CA VAL A 272 11.70 16.89 41.88
C VAL A 272 10.37 17.17 41.18
N VAL A 273 10.37 18.08 40.22
CA VAL A 273 9.18 18.54 39.48
C VAL A 273 9.40 18.31 37.97
N LEU A 274 8.31 18.18 37.22
CA LEU A 274 8.35 18.09 35.77
C LEU A 274 8.68 19.45 35.14
N LYS A 275 9.48 19.42 34.07
CA LYS A 275 9.77 20.58 33.21
C LYS A 275 8.47 21.17 32.66
N ALA A 276 8.35 22.51 32.61
CA ALA A 276 7.10 23.17 32.23
C ALA A 276 6.60 22.77 30.82
N SER A 277 7.50 22.48 29.87
CA SER A 277 7.11 21.97 28.54
C SER A 277 6.50 20.56 28.61
N THR A 278 6.96 19.71 29.52
CA THR A 278 6.40 18.39 29.80
C THR A 278 5.01 18.48 30.43
N VAL A 279 4.81 19.38 31.40
CA VAL A 279 3.49 19.65 31.98
C VAL A 279 2.52 20.16 30.91
N ASN A 280 2.94 21.12 30.08
CA ASN A 280 2.12 21.64 28.98
C ASN A 280 1.77 20.57 27.93
N ALA A 281 2.70 19.67 27.60
CA ALA A 281 2.45 18.56 26.69
C ALA A 281 1.43 17.55 27.27
N LEU A 282 1.56 17.21 28.55
CA LEU A 282 0.57 16.36 29.25
C LEU A 282 -0.80 17.04 29.29
N GLN A 283 -0.87 18.33 29.66
CA GLN A 283 -2.12 19.10 29.68
C GLN A 283 -2.78 19.16 28.30
N ALA A 284 -2.01 19.27 27.21
CA ALA A 284 -2.54 19.24 25.85
C ALA A 284 -3.22 17.89 25.51
N ALA A 285 -2.73 16.76 26.05
CA ALA A 285 -3.42 15.46 25.95
C ALA A 285 -4.69 15.40 26.80
N LEU A 286 -4.69 16.00 27.99
CA LEU A 286 -5.89 16.07 28.84
C LEU A 286 -7.00 16.93 28.23
N LEU A 287 -6.66 17.94 27.40
CA LEU A 287 -7.61 18.85 26.78
C LEU A 287 -8.09 18.42 25.37
N ASN A 288 -7.30 17.63 24.63
CA ASN A 288 -7.58 17.28 23.23
C ASN A 288 -7.23 15.82 22.90
N PRO A 289 -8.00 14.83 23.37
CA PRO A 289 -7.69 13.41 23.18
C PRO A 289 -7.57 13.01 21.70
N SER A 290 -8.56 13.41 20.90
CA SER A 290 -8.66 13.10 19.46
C SER A 290 -7.81 14.04 18.58
N GLY A 291 -7.27 15.13 19.15
CA GLY A 291 -6.60 16.19 18.40
C GLY A 291 -5.13 15.91 18.07
N ILE A 292 -4.47 15.03 18.83
CA ILE A 292 -3.02 14.81 18.74
C ILE A 292 -2.72 13.72 17.70
N LYS A 293 -2.87 14.11 16.42
CA LYS A 293 -2.51 13.28 15.27
C LYS A 293 -1.00 13.25 15.07
N ILE A 294 -0.44 12.05 14.87
CA ILE A 294 0.96 11.90 14.44
C ILE A 294 1.08 12.29 12.96
N VAL A 295 2.02 13.17 12.66
CA VAL A 295 2.39 13.51 11.27
C VAL A 295 3.63 12.71 10.88
N PRO A 296 3.55 11.79 9.89
CA PRO A 296 4.71 11.09 9.37
C PRO A 296 5.49 11.98 8.39
N ASN A 297 6.79 11.76 8.27
CA ASN A 297 7.54 12.26 7.13
C ASN A 297 7.35 11.27 5.96
N CYS A 298 6.53 11.62 4.96
CA CYS A 298 6.27 10.78 3.79
C CYS A 298 6.28 11.63 2.50
N PRO A 299 7.44 11.79 1.84
CA PRO A 299 7.59 12.75 0.72
C PRO A 299 6.73 12.52 -0.52
N THR A 300 6.22 11.31 -0.76
CA THR A 300 5.33 11.00 -1.91
C THR A 300 3.87 10.83 -1.52
N GLY A 301 3.54 10.93 -0.23
CA GLY A 301 2.20 10.67 0.30
C GLY A 301 1.81 9.19 0.38
N ASN A 302 2.57 8.27 -0.19
CA ASN A 302 2.42 6.82 -0.02
C ASN A 302 3.73 6.23 0.51
N CYS A 303 3.72 5.64 1.70
CA CYS A 303 4.96 5.11 2.31
C CYS A 303 4.71 3.79 3.05
N THR A 304 5.65 2.86 2.90
CA THR A 304 5.62 1.55 3.56
C THR A 304 6.81 1.37 4.50
N PHE A 305 6.61 0.50 5.49
CA PHE A 305 7.55 0.25 6.57
C PHE A 305 7.81 -1.26 6.65
N THR A 306 8.99 -1.62 7.15
CA THR A 306 9.42 -3.01 7.26
C THR A 306 8.66 -3.71 8.39
N GLY A 307 8.10 -4.88 8.11
CA GLY A 307 7.53 -5.76 9.12
C GLY A 307 8.63 -6.42 9.96
N LEU A 308 8.45 -6.44 11.29
CA LEU A 308 9.42 -6.98 12.24
C LEU A 308 9.43 -8.51 12.33
N ASN A 309 8.37 -9.18 11.87
CA ASN A 309 8.30 -10.64 11.78
C ASN A 309 8.94 -11.14 10.47
N SER A 310 8.70 -10.43 9.36
CA SER A 310 9.07 -10.85 8.00
C SER A 310 10.36 -10.24 7.47
N GLY A 311 10.78 -9.07 7.98
CA GLY A 311 11.92 -8.31 7.47
C GLY A 311 11.68 -7.64 6.11
N VAL A 312 10.43 -7.57 5.64
CA VAL A 312 10.05 -7.04 4.32
C VAL A 312 9.08 -5.85 4.46
N SER A 313 9.12 -4.90 3.53
CA SER A 313 8.16 -3.80 3.46
C SER A 313 6.72 -4.31 3.27
N ILE A 314 5.83 -4.05 4.22
CA ILE A 314 4.44 -4.54 4.14
C ILE A 314 3.60 -3.70 3.17
N ALA A 315 2.73 -4.36 2.39
CA ALA A 315 1.80 -3.71 1.46
C ALA A 315 0.39 -3.52 2.03
N SER A 316 0.10 -4.13 3.17
CA SER A 316 -1.18 -4.09 3.89
C SER A 316 -0.94 -4.19 5.39
N ILE A 317 -1.83 -3.61 6.18
CA ILE A 317 -1.84 -3.69 7.64
C ILE A 317 -2.01 -5.16 8.09
N GLY A 318 -1.39 -5.55 9.21
CA GLY A 318 -1.46 -6.89 9.80
C GLY A 318 -0.16 -7.43 10.41
N GLU A 319 0.97 -6.73 10.23
CA GLU A 319 2.26 -7.07 10.84
C GLU A 319 2.84 -5.89 11.64
N ILE A 320 3.55 -6.16 12.74
CA ILE A 320 4.14 -5.09 13.56
C ILE A 320 5.25 -4.40 12.74
N THR A 321 5.08 -3.11 12.48
CA THR A 321 6.06 -2.25 11.78
C THR A 321 6.92 -1.43 12.74
N HIS A 322 6.33 -1.04 13.87
CA HIS A 322 6.96 -0.20 14.86
C HIS A 322 6.31 -0.38 16.23
N ALA A 323 6.96 0.14 17.26
CA ALA A 323 6.39 0.22 18.59
C ALA A 323 6.75 1.56 19.25
N SER A 324 6.00 1.94 20.27
CA SER A 324 6.25 3.13 21.08
C SER A 324 6.07 2.82 22.56
N ALA A 325 6.97 3.35 23.39
CA ALA A 325 6.70 3.53 24.81
C ALA A 325 5.48 4.46 24.98
N GLY A 326 4.64 4.16 25.97
CA GLY A 326 3.34 4.80 26.15
C GLY A 326 2.77 4.59 27.55
N ILE A 327 1.59 5.15 27.75
CA ILE A 327 0.71 4.81 28.88
C ILE A 327 -0.43 3.96 28.33
N CYS A 328 -0.81 2.95 29.09
CA CYS A 328 -2.03 2.18 28.88
C CYS A 328 -2.95 2.41 30.08
N ALA A 329 -4.26 2.30 29.86
CA ALA A 329 -5.28 2.29 30.90
C ALA A 329 -6.03 0.96 30.84
N GLU A 330 -6.26 0.34 31.99
CA GLU A 330 -7.18 -0.79 32.19
C GLU A 330 -8.26 -0.31 33.17
N CYS A 331 -9.54 -0.39 32.79
CA CYS A 331 -10.66 0.03 33.62
C CYS A 331 -11.62 -1.14 33.89
N THR A 332 -12.11 -1.24 35.12
CA THR A 332 -13.14 -2.20 35.55
C THR A 332 -14.40 -1.46 35.98
N ASP A 333 -15.57 -1.86 35.48
CA ASP A 333 -16.87 -1.47 36.02
C ASP A 333 -17.05 -2.06 37.42
N VAL A 334 -17.23 -1.18 38.41
CA VAL A 334 -17.42 -1.49 39.82
C VAL A 334 -18.75 -0.94 40.35
N SER A 335 -19.68 -0.58 39.46
CA SER A 335 -20.99 0.00 39.80
C SER A 335 -21.85 -0.92 40.68
N SER A 336 -21.65 -2.23 40.61
CA SER A 336 -22.31 -3.19 41.51
C SER A 336 -21.80 -3.18 42.96
N LEU A 337 -20.75 -2.40 43.27
CA LEU A 337 -20.28 -2.13 44.64
C LEU A 337 -20.84 -0.82 45.22
N ILE A 338 -21.63 -0.05 44.47
CA ILE A 338 -22.29 1.15 44.97
C ILE A 338 -23.23 0.74 46.12
N ALA A 339 -22.83 1.08 47.35
CA ALA A 339 -23.34 0.46 48.58
C ALA A 339 -24.76 0.90 48.94
N ALA A 340 -25.14 2.10 48.50
CA ALA A 340 -26.51 2.60 48.53
C ALA A 340 -27.01 2.75 47.10
N LYS A 341 -28.07 1.99 46.74
CA LYS A 341 -28.94 2.42 45.63
C LYS A 341 -29.49 3.80 46.00
N PHE A 342 -29.48 4.73 45.05
CA PHE A 342 -29.89 6.13 45.22
C PHE A 342 -31.07 6.27 46.19
N ASP A 343 -30.78 6.83 47.37
CA ASP A 343 -31.76 7.13 48.40
C ASP A 343 -32.35 8.51 48.10
N GLU A 344 -33.61 8.56 47.66
CA GLU A 344 -34.35 9.80 47.36
C GLU A 344 -34.37 10.80 48.54
N SER A 345 -34.16 10.34 49.79
CA SER A 345 -34.20 11.19 50.99
C SER A 345 -32.87 11.86 51.36
N THR A 346 -31.73 11.25 51.01
CA THR A 346 -30.39 11.82 51.25
C THR A 346 -29.68 12.28 49.99
N LYS A 347 -30.03 11.71 48.82
CA LYS A 347 -29.38 11.90 47.52
C LYS A 347 -27.91 11.48 47.43
N ASN A 348 -27.43 10.64 48.35
CA ASN A 348 -26.02 10.22 48.37
C ASN A 348 -25.82 8.86 47.70
N LEU A 349 -24.78 8.76 46.87
CA LEU A 349 -24.15 7.50 46.47
C LEU A 349 -22.85 7.32 47.23
N SER A 350 -22.51 6.07 47.57
CA SER A 350 -21.28 5.74 48.31
C SER A 350 -20.64 4.45 47.82
N LEU A 351 -19.30 4.39 47.86
CA LEU A 351 -18.48 3.22 47.50
C LEU A 351 -17.71 2.67 48.72
N PRO A 352 -17.31 1.38 48.74
CA PRO A 352 -16.60 0.75 49.86
C PRO A 352 -15.23 1.36 50.20
N ASN A 353 -14.65 2.15 49.29
CA ASN A 353 -13.43 2.94 49.53
C ASN A 353 -13.68 4.25 50.31
N GLY A 354 -14.90 4.48 50.80
CA GLY A 354 -15.29 5.70 51.48
C GLY A 354 -15.40 6.92 50.55
N MET A 355 -15.58 6.71 49.24
CA MET A 355 -16.05 7.76 48.34
C MET A 355 -17.55 7.95 48.53
N GLU A 356 -17.98 9.21 48.56
CA GLU A 356 -19.38 9.62 48.67
C GLU A 356 -19.61 10.79 47.71
N LEU A 357 -20.74 10.77 47.01
CA LEU A 357 -21.21 11.79 46.07
C LEU A 357 -22.64 12.17 46.46
N SER A 358 -22.86 13.44 46.81
CA SER A 358 -24.14 13.97 47.30
C SER A 358 -24.79 14.88 46.26
N LEU A 359 -25.81 14.37 45.56
CA LEU A 359 -26.37 15.06 44.39
C LEU A 359 -27.10 16.35 44.77
N SER A 360 -26.61 17.46 44.23
CA SER A 360 -27.18 18.79 44.47
C SER A 360 -28.54 18.97 43.78
N GLN A 361 -29.21 20.11 44.01
CA GLN A 361 -30.49 20.42 43.37
C GLN A 361 -30.28 21.29 42.13
N GLY A 362 -30.18 20.65 40.95
CA GLY A 362 -30.29 21.31 39.65
C GLY A 362 -29.12 21.12 38.67
N HIS A 363 -28.39 20.00 38.75
CA HIS A 363 -27.32 19.65 37.80
C HIS A 363 -27.63 18.29 37.17
N GLU A 364 -27.46 18.16 35.85
CA GLU A 364 -27.84 16.95 35.11
C GLU A 364 -26.73 15.88 35.09
N THR A 365 -25.48 16.24 35.42
CA THR A 365 -24.37 15.29 35.62
C THR A 365 -23.40 15.78 36.70
N GLU A 366 -23.07 14.92 37.68
CA GLU A 366 -22.03 15.19 38.70
C GLU A 366 -21.00 14.06 38.74
N MET A 367 -19.71 14.41 38.88
CA MET A 367 -18.59 13.47 38.82
C MET A 367 -17.52 13.74 39.88
N ILE A 368 -17.01 12.66 40.49
CA ILE A 368 -15.86 12.66 41.40
C ILE A 368 -14.83 11.62 40.94
N PHE A 369 -13.57 12.05 40.82
CA PHE A 369 -12.42 11.14 40.80
C PHE A 369 -11.78 11.11 42.19
N ARG A 370 -11.14 9.99 42.54
CA ARG A 370 -10.26 9.89 43.72
C ARG A 370 -9.11 8.92 43.44
N PRO A 371 -7.84 9.30 43.67
CA PRO A 371 -6.72 8.36 43.64
C PRO A 371 -6.87 7.33 44.77
N GLY A 372 -6.32 6.13 44.62
CA GLY A 372 -6.23 5.21 45.75
C GLY A 372 -5.92 3.76 45.40
N ASP A 373 -5.81 2.94 46.44
CA ASP A 373 -5.76 1.49 46.32
C ASP A 373 -7.07 0.95 45.74
N LEU A 374 -6.97 -0.08 44.89
CA LEU A 374 -8.10 -0.77 44.26
C LEU A 374 -8.42 -2.11 44.94
N SER A 375 -7.73 -2.48 46.03
CA SER A 375 -7.96 -3.73 46.78
C SER A 375 -9.42 -3.96 47.19
N TRP A 376 -10.17 -2.89 47.50
CA TRP A 376 -11.61 -2.92 47.79
C TRP A 376 -12.46 -3.40 46.61
N ALA A 377 -12.05 -3.11 45.37
CA ALA A 377 -12.67 -3.58 44.13
C ALA A 377 -12.15 -4.97 43.70
N GLY A 378 -11.18 -5.53 44.43
CA GLY A 378 -10.52 -6.79 44.11
C GLY A 378 -11.44 -8.01 44.04
N GLY A 379 -12.69 -7.93 44.51
CA GLY A 379 -13.72 -8.96 44.31
C GLY A 379 -14.30 -9.03 42.87
N ILE A 380 -14.22 -7.94 42.10
CA ILE A 380 -14.81 -7.82 40.75
C ILE A 380 -13.75 -7.78 39.66
N MET A 381 -12.61 -7.13 39.90
CA MET A 381 -11.55 -6.95 38.92
C MET A 381 -11.11 -8.27 38.28
N SER A 382 -10.73 -8.23 37.00
CA SER A 382 -10.09 -9.37 36.35
C SER A 382 -8.70 -9.61 36.95
N GLU A 383 -8.14 -10.82 36.82
CA GLU A 383 -6.77 -11.09 37.32
C GLU A 383 -5.71 -10.25 36.57
N ASN A 384 -6.00 -9.94 35.29
CA ASN A 384 -5.24 -8.97 34.51
C ASN A 384 -5.29 -7.58 35.15
N ALA A 385 -6.48 -7.05 35.44
CA ALA A 385 -6.65 -5.75 36.07
C ALA A 385 -6.02 -5.68 37.48
N ARG A 386 -6.08 -6.76 38.29
CA ARG A 386 -5.39 -6.83 39.59
C ARG A 386 -3.87 -6.72 39.44
N SER A 387 -3.28 -7.47 38.50
CA SER A 387 -1.82 -7.45 38.28
C SER A 387 -1.33 -6.13 37.67
N LEU A 388 -2.10 -5.54 36.76
CA LEU A 388 -1.83 -4.21 36.19
C LEU A 388 -1.97 -3.08 37.23
N ALA A 389 -2.94 -3.16 38.15
CA ALA A 389 -3.06 -2.23 39.27
C ALA A 389 -1.84 -2.25 40.21
N GLY A 390 -1.14 -3.40 40.31
CA GLY A 390 0.13 -3.53 41.02
C GLY A 390 1.36 -3.00 40.26
N LEU A 391 1.23 -2.71 38.97
CA LEU A 391 2.25 -2.10 38.10
C LEU A 391 1.88 -0.66 37.68
N ALA A 392 0.84 -0.09 38.29
CA ALA A 392 0.28 1.19 37.91
C ALA A 392 1.15 2.39 38.37
N LEU A 393 1.21 3.39 37.51
CA LEU A 393 1.72 4.73 37.79
C LEU A 393 0.67 5.59 38.52
N SER A 394 -0.61 5.31 38.27
CA SER A 394 -1.74 5.88 39.00
C SER A 394 -2.90 4.90 39.03
N ASN A 395 -3.50 4.71 40.21
CA ASN A 395 -4.75 4.00 40.38
C ASN A 395 -5.82 5.04 40.77
N THR A 396 -6.88 5.12 39.97
CA THR A 396 -7.94 6.12 40.11
C THR A 396 -9.30 5.42 40.15
N THR A 397 -10.13 5.88 41.08
CA THR A 397 -11.53 5.48 41.20
C THR A 397 -12.41 6.64 40.76
N VAL A 398 -13.45 6.37 39.98
CA VAL A 398 -14.38 7.36 39.43
C VAL A 398 -15.79 6.99 39.87
N LEU A 399 -16.58 7.97 40.28
CA LEU A 399 -18.00 7.85 40.55
C LEU A 399 -18.73 9.00 39.85
N THR A 400 -19.70 8.67 39.00
CA THR A 400 -20.43 9.64 38.18
C THR A 400 -21.92 9.29 38.14
N VAL A 401 -22.78 10.30 38.07
CA VAL A 401 -24.23 10.15 38.01
C VAL A 401 -24.82 11.12 37.00
N GLU A 402 -25.67 10.61 36.12
CA GLU A 402 -26.62 11.38 35.31
C GLU A 402 -27.97 11.45 36.04
N THR A 403 -28.66 12.59 35.95
CA THR A 403 -30.09 12.67 36.27
C THR A 403 -30.88 13.00 35.02
N ALA A 404 -31.56 12.01 34.45
CA ALA A 404 -32.34 12.21 33.24
C ALA A 404 -33.47 13.22 33.49
N SER A 405 -33.58 14.21 32.62
CA SER A 405 -34.58 15.27 32.70
C SER A 405 -36.00 14.69 32.73
N SER A 406 -36.87 15.22 33.59
CA SER A 406 -38.15 14.57 33.90
C SER A 406 -39.12 14.63 32.71
N ASP A 407 -39.35 13.47 32.08
CA ASP A 407 -40.60 13.24 31.35
C ASP A 407 -41.80 13.47 32.29
N GLY A 408 -42.98 13.76 31.74
CA GLY A 408 -44.11 14.44 32.40
C GLY A 408 -44.81 13.72 33.56
N HIS A 409 -44.21 12.66 34.13
CA HIS A 409 -44.78 11.76 35.12
C HIS A 409 -43.87 11.51 36.35
N ASN A 410 -43.37 12.58 36.96
CA ASN A 410 -42.88 12.62 38.35
C ASN A 410 -41.78 11.60 38.75
N LYS A 411 -41.00 11.07 37.79
CA LYS A 411 -39.92 10.12 38.09
C LYS A 411 -38.69 10.40 37.23
N SER A 412 -37.74 11.12 37.82
CA SER A 412 -36.36 11.20 37.32
C SER A 412 -35.72 9.80 37.37
N THR A 413 -35.21 9.30 36.26
CA THR A 413 -34.27 8.16 36.27
C THR A 413 -32.87 8.69 36.51
N THR A 414 -32.18 8.13 37.51
CA THR A 414 -30.79 8.47 37.84
C THR A 414 -29.92 7.28 37.45
N ASP A 415 -29.05 7.47 36.46
CA ASP A 415 -28.11 6.44 36.02
C ASP A 415 -26.73 6.73 36.61
N SER A 416 -26.07 5.69 37.12
CA SER A 416 -24.86 5.83 37.94
C SER A 416 -23.81 4.81 37.56
N LEU A 417 -22.58 5.28 37.33
CA LEU A 417 -21.43 4.48 36.95
C LEU A 417 -20.30 4.67 37.97
N ALA A 418 -19.65 3.58 38.34
CA ALA A 418 -18.39 3.60 39.07
C ALA A 418 -17.33 2.79 38.33
N LEU A 419 -16.14 3.38 38.15
CA LEU A 419 -15.01 2.77 37.45
C LEU A 419 -13.78 2.73 38.35
N SER A 420 -13.05 1.61 38.31
CA SER A 420 -11.70 1.48 38.87
C SER A 420 -10.70 1.36 37.72
N CYS A 421 -9.88 2.39 37.52
CA CYS A 421 -8.94 2.51 36.40
C CYS A 421 -7.48 2.52 36.87
N SER A 422 -6.64 1.76 36.18
CA SER A 422 -5.21 1.63 36.41
C SER A 422 -4.43 2.19 35.21
N PHE A 423 -3.68 3.27 35.39
CA PHE A 423 -2.76 3.80 34.38
C PHE A 423 -1.38 3.19 34.59
N TYR A 424 -0.83 2.49 33.59
CA TYR A 424 0.46 1.80 33.68
C TYR A 424 1.37 2.10 32.49
N ALA A 425 2.68 2.00 32.70
CA ALA A 425 3.68 2.10 31.63
C ALA A 425 3.57 0.88 30.70
N CYS A 426 3.52 1.10 29.38
CA CYS A 426 3.40 0.02 28.41
C CYS A 426 4.19 0.26 27.12
N LEU A 427 4.50 -0.83 26.42
CA LEU A 427 4.96 -0.82 25.04
C LEU A 427 3.77 -1.16 24.13
N ARG A 428 3.44 -0.24 23.20
CA ARG A 428 2.38 -0.41 22.21
C ARG A 428 2.98 -0.70 20.84
N SER A 429 2.51 -1.77 20.19
CA SER A 429 3.03 -2.30 18.93
C SER A 429 2.02 -2.09 17.81
N TYR A 430 2.45 -1.46 16.72
CA TYR A 430 1.59 -0.93 15.67
C TYR A 430 1.94 -1.46 14.28
N SER A 431 0.90 -1.69 13.48
CA SER A 431 1.00 -1.92 12.04
C SER A 431 0.65 -0.62 11.30
N GLY A 432 1.63 0.01 10.67
CA GLY A 432 1.50 1.37 10.13
C GLY A 432 1.89 1.47 8.66
N MET A 433 1.12 2.23 7.88
CA MET A 433 1.47 2.67 6.53
C MET A 433 0.90 4.06 6.24
N VAL A 434 1.50 4.79 5.29
CA VAL A 434 0.95 6.07 4.83
C VAL A 434 0.28 5.86 3.48
N GLN A 435 -0.96 6.33 3.34
CA GLN A 435 -1.74 6.32 2.10
C GLN A 435 -2.36 7.71 1.88
N GLY A 436 -2.14 8.32 0.71
CA GLY A 436 -2.73 9.63 0.39
C GLY A 436 -2.38 10.74 1.39
N THR A 437 -1.15 10.74 1.91
CA THR A 437 -0.61 11.57 3.02
C THR A 437 -1.15 11.27 4.42
N GLU A 438 -2.19 10.45 4.58
CA GLU A 438 -2.71 10.05 5.89
C GLU A 438 -1.97 8.83 6.46
N LEU A 439 -1.61 8.91 7.74
CA LEU A 439 -1.02 7.81 8.50
C LEU A 439 -2.11 6.86 9.00
N ARG A 440 -2.09 5.62 8.52
CA ARG A 440 -3.00 4.55 8.95
C ARG A 440 -2.23 3.58 9.83
N GLU A 441 -2.56 3.59 11.12
CA GLU A 441 -1.95 2.74 12.15
C GLU A 441 -3.02 1.92 12.86
N GLU A 442 -2.78 0.62 12.99
CA GLU A 442 -3.58 -0.31 13.80
C GLU A 442 -2.75 -0.79 15.00
N LEU A 443 -3.33 -0.75 16.21
CA LEU A 443 -2.71 -1.26 17.43
C LEU A 443 -2.86 -2.79 17.48
N LEU A 444 -1.76 -3.53 17.28
CA LEU A 444 -1.77 -4.99 17.27
C LEU A 444 -1.53 -5.62 18.64
N SER A 445 -0.80 -4.93 19.54
CA SER A 445 -0.48 -5.47 20.87
C SER A 445 -0.09 -4.37 21.85
N GLN A 446 -0.33 -4.61 23.14
CA GLN A 446 0.14 -3.79 24.25
C GLN A 446 0.72 -4.69 25.35
N VAL A 447 1.92 -4.36 25.82
CA VAL A 447 2.68 -5.15 26.81
C VAL A 447 3.04 -4.24 27.99
N PRO A 448 2.76 -4.59 29.26
CA PRO A 448 3.15 -3.78 30.40
C PRO A 448 4.68 -3.72 30.54
N MET A 449 5.19 -2.57 30.98
CA MET A 449 6.61 -2.40 31.30
C MET A 449 6.89 -2.82 32.74
N HIS A 450 8.02 -3.48 32.96
CA HIS A 450 8.50 -3.83 34.30
C HIS A 450 9.57 -2.84 34.77
N LYS A 451 9.58 -2.53 36.06
CA LYS A 451 10.62 -1.70 36.68
C LYS A 451 11.96 -2.45 36.66
N SER A 452 13.00 -1.81 36.16
CA SER A 452 14.37 -2.36 36.19
C SER A 452 15.04 -2.06 37.52
N ASP A 453 15.37 -3.11 38.28
CA ASP A 453 16.27 -3.03 39.43
C ASP A 453 17.71 -2.89 38.92
N GLY A 454 18.09 -1.65 38.61
CA GLY A 454 19.38 -1.33 38.01
C GLY A 454 20.54 -1.48 38.99
N SER A 455 21.41 -2.46 38.76
CA SER A 455 22.79 -2.39 39.27
C SER A 455 23.65 -1.57 38.29
N ASN A 456 24.43 -0.62 38.83
CA ASN A 456 25.35 0.28 38.10
C ASN A 456 24.71 1.41 37.25
N GLY A 457 24.00 2.33 37.89
CA GLY A 457 24.30 3.78 37.74
C GLY A 457 23.97 4.53 36.44
N THR A 458 23.41 3.90 35.40
CA THR A 458 22.91 4.61 34.20
C THR A 458 21.42 4.38 33.91
N SER A 459 20.74 3.51 34.66
CA SER A 459 19.32 3.18 34.45
C SER A 459 18.60 2.74 35.73
N GLU A 460 18.94 3.32 36.88
CA GLU A 460 18.30 2.99 38.17
C GLU A 460 16.80 3.33 38.18
N GLY A 461 15.96 2.29 38.15
CA GLY A 461 14.51 2.37 38.38
C GLY A 461 13.62 2.65 37.17
N SER A 462 14.16 2.77 35.96
CA SER A 462 13.35 2.97 34.75
C SER A 462 12.40 1.79 34.52
N HIS A 463 11.17 2.07 34.10
CA HIS A 463 10.25 1.06 33.57
C HIS A 463 10.71 0.70 32.16
N VAL A 464 10.80 -0.59 31.83
CA VAL A 464 11.31 -1.07 30.54
C VAL A 464 10.45 -2.21 29.98
N ALA A 465 10.39 -2.29 28.66
CA ALA A 465 9.93 -3.47 27.93
C ALA A 465 10.81 -3.73 26.71
N PRO A 466 11.08 -4.99 26.36
CA PRO A 466 11.73 -5.35 25.11
C PRO A 466 10.71 -5.37 23.97
N LEU A 467 11.12 -4.88 22.79
CA LEU A 467 10.38 -5.12 21.55
C LEU A 467 10.61 -6.56 21.06
N SER A 468 9.52 -7.27 20.79
CA SER A 468 9.55 -8.63 20.27
C SER A 468 8.55 -8.82 19.11
N PRO A 469 8.99 -9.32 17.93
CA PRO A 469 10.39 -9.46 17.54
C PRO A 469 11.07 -8.09 17.35
N CYS A 470 12.37 -8.03 17.64
CA CYS A 470 13.22 -6.92 17.20
C CYS A 470 14.18 -7.43 16.11
N LEU A 471 14.31 -6.68 15.01
CA LEU A 471 15.29 -6.93 13.95
C LEU A 471 16.45 -5.94 14.06
N GLU A 472 17.67 -6.45 14.23
CA GLU A 472 18.90 -5.65 14.11
C GLU A 472 20.02 -6.48 13.49
N ASN A 473 20.64 -6.01 12.41
CA ASN A 473 21.70 -6.70 11.66
C ASN A 473 21.32 -8.14 11.27
N ASP A 474 20.14 -8.31 10.65
CA ASP A 474 19.54 -9.58 10.22
C ASP A 474 19.34 -10.63 11.33
N ARG A 475 19.39 -10.21 12.60
CA ARG A 475 19.09 -11.06 13.76
C ARG A 475 17.74 -10.68 14.35
N ASN A 476 16.89 -11.68 14.55
CA ASN A 476 15.62 -11.57 15.26
C ASN A 476 15.82 -11.88 16.75
N PHE A 477 15.36 -10.98 17.62
CA PHE A 477 15.33 -11.15 19.07
C PHE A 477 13.88 -11.30 19.56
N THR A 478 13.54 -12.42 20.20
CA THR A 478 12.17 -12.75 20.66
C THR A 478 12.04 -12.69 22.18
N ALA A 479 10.83 -12.41 22.69
CA ALA A 479 10.56 -12.27 24.12
C ALA A 479 10.81 -13.56 24.92
N GLU A 480 10.58 -14.73 24.32
CA GLU A 480 10.80 -16.03 24.94
C GLU A 480 12.27 -16.24 25.33
N ALA A 481 13.20 -15.84 24.46
CA ALA A 481 14.63 -15.81 24.79
C ALA A 481 14.88 -14.80 25.93
N ILE A 482 14.35 -13.58 25.81
CA ILE A 482 14.55 -12.51 26.80
C ILE A 482 14.05 -12.90 28.21
N ALA A 483 13.10 -13.84 28.30
CA ALA A 483 12.60 -14.39 29.57
C ALA A 483 13.49 -15.48 30.22
N GLU A 484 14.52 -16.01 29.55
CA GLU A 484 15.41 -17.06 30.09
C GLU A 484 16.45 -16.55 31.12
N GLY A 485 15.99 -15.80 32.13
CA GLY A 485 16.73 -15.59 33.38
C GLY A 485 17.96 -14.68 33.29
N ARG A 486 17.92 -13.62 32.46
CA ARG A 486 18.88 -12.50 32.53
C ARG A 486 18.16 -11.19 32.79
N ASP A 487 18.76 -10.34 33.63
CA ASP A 487 18.33 -8.96 33.78
C ASP A 487 18.32 -8.25 32.42
N LEU A 488 17.29 -7.41 32.18
CA LEU A 488 17.22 -6.54 31.00
C LEU A 488 18.32 -5.46 31.01
N ALA A 489 19.14 -5.41 32.06
CA ALA A 489 20.29 -4.54 32.20
C ALA A 489 21.43 -4.91 31.21
N SER A 490 21.54 -4.11 30.16
CA SER A 490 22.76 -3.74 29.43
C SER A 490 23.41 -4.69 28.41
N SER A 491 23.29 -6.03 28.50
CA SER A 491 24.26 -6.92 27.80
C SER A 491 23.76 -7.79 26.63
N TRP A 492 22.45 -8.01 26.46
CA TRP A 492 21.95 -8.99 25.47
C TRP A 492 21.27 -8.36 24.24
N ALA A 493 20.27 -7.52 24.43
CA ALA A 493 19.56 -6.86 23.34
C ALA A 493 20.23 -5.52 22.97
N PRO A 494 20.24 -5.12 21.69
CA PRO A 494 20.62 -3.77 21.29
C PRO A 494 19.78 -2.70 22.01
N GLN A 495 20.38 -1.55 22.33
CA GLN A 495 19.71 -0.38 22.92
C GLN A 495 18.55 0.19 22.07
N ARG A 496 18.41 -0.26 20.81
CA ARG A 496 17.29 0.07 19.91
C ARG A 496 16.08 -0.86 20.08
N CYS A 497 16.27 -2.05 20.65
CA CYS A 497 15.23 -3.03 20.93
C CYS A 497 14.58 -2.85 22.31
N ILE A 498 15.20 -2.07 23.20
CA ILE A 498 14.68 -1.77 24.54
C ILE A 498 13.94 -0.44 24.49
N TYR A 499 12.73 -0.41 25.05
CA TYR A 499 11.90 0.77 25.22
C TYR A 499 11.77 1.05 26.73
N GLY A 500 11.78 2.32 27.13
CA GLY A 500 11.79 2.67 28.54
C GLY A 500 11.19 4.01 28.90
N ILE A 501 10.66 4.09 30.13
CA ILE A 501 10.12 5.30 30.75
C ILE A 501 10.87 5.55 32.06
N SER A 502 11.45 6.75 32.18
CA SER A 502 12.25 7.15 33.34
C SER A 502 11.45 7.13 34.65
N THR A 503 12.12 6.77 35.73
CA THR A 503 11.60 6.77 37.11
C THR A 503 11.01 8.13 37.49
N VAL A 504 11.61 9.21 37.01
CA VAL A 504 11.17 10.60 37.26
C VAL A 504 9.81 10.87 36.62
N LEU A 505 9.61 10.52 35.34
CA LEU A 505 8.29 10.69 34.71
C LEU A 505 7.26 9.75 35.34
N ALA A 506 7.62 8.49 35.54
CA ALA A 506 6.75 7.48 36.14
C ALA A 506 6.20 7.90 37.52
N THR A 507 7.07 8.41 38.41
CA THR A 507 6.69 8.85 39.76
C THR A 507 6.02 10.23 39.82
N ARG A 508 6.16 11.08 38.80
CA ARG A 508 5.47 12.38 38.72
C ARG A 508 4.20 12.37 37.89
N LEU A 509 4.00 11.40 37.00
CA LEU A 509 2.77 11.23 36.24
C LEU A 509 1.57 10.96 37.15
N GLY A 510 1.70 10.05 38.11
CA GLY A 510 0.62 9.73 39.06
C GLY A 510 0.10 10.98 39.80
N PRO A 511 0.98 11.72 40.51
CA PRO A 511 0.64 13.00 41.11
C PRO A 511 0.10 14.04 40.12
N PHE A 512 0.57 14.09 38.87
CA PHE A 512 0.02 15.02 37.86
C PHE A 512 -1.41 14.67 37.44
N LEU A 513 -1.70 13.37 37.23
CA LEU A 513 -3.04 12.89 36.95
C LEU A 513 -3.96 13.12 38.17
N ASP A 514 -3.45 12.87 39.38
CA ASP A 514 -4.15 13.20 40.63
C ASP A 514 -4.45 14.71 40.74
N ASP A 515 -3.43 15.57 40.71
CA ASP A 515 -3.57 17.05 40.75
C ASP A 515 -4.57 17.59 39.72
N THR A 516 -4.76 16.91 38.58
CA THR A 516 -5.72 17.32 37.55
C THR A 516 -7.11 16.72 37.68
N TYR A 517 -7.26 15.50 38.23
CA TYR A 517 -8.54 14.81 38.36
C TYR A 517 -9.19 14.92 39.75
N ASN A 518 -8.42 15.21 40.81
CA ASN A 518 -8.89 15.34 42.20
C ASN A 518 -9.78 16.58 42.45
N ALA A 519 -10.07 17.35 41.40
CA ALA A 519 -11.15 18.33 41.40
C ALA A 519 -12.52 17.64 41.23
N THR A 520 -13.46 17.91 42.14
CA THR A 520 -14.86 17.50 41.99
C THR A 520 -15.47 18.20 40.77
N CYS A 521 -15.76 17.46 39.70
CA CYS A 521 -16.36 18.03 38.49
C CYS A 521 -17.88 18.15 38.67
N LEU A 522 -18.29 19.24 39.31
CA LEU A 522 -19.71 19.58 39.53
C LEU A 522 -20.41 20.02 38.24
N TRP A 523 -19.66 20.51 37.23
CA TRP A 523 -20.18 20.98 35.94
C TRP A 523 -19.24 20.52 34.80
N CYS A 524 -19.44 19.30 34.29
CA CYS A 524 -18.51 18.69 33.32
C CYS A 524 -18.95 18.79 31.85
N GLU A 525 -20.19 19.17 31.54
CA GLU A 525 -20.82 19.16 30.19
C GLU A 525 -19.88 19.58 29.05
N ASP A 526 -19.35 20.81 29.09
CA ASP A 526 -18.55 21.40 28.00
C ASP A 526 -17.02 21.34 28.21
N GLN A 527 -16.53 21.10 29.44
CA GLN A 527 -15.11 21.33 29.78
C GLN A 527 -14.27 20.05 29.91
N LEU A 528 -14.89 18.90 30.14
CA LEU A 528 -14.18 17.63 30.21
C LEU A 528 -14.84 16.64 29.26
N TRP A 529 -14.12 16.27 28.20
CA TRP A 529 -14.52 15.25 27.22
C TRP A 529 -14.76 13.84 27.81
N LEU A 530 -14.44 13.67 29.09
CA LEU A 530 -14.79 12.55 29.97
C LEU A 530 -16.21 12.71 30.56
N SER A 531 -17.10 13.55 30.01
CA SER A 531 -18.45 13.79 30.52
C SER A 531 -19.45 12.68 30.18
N ASP A 532 -19.32 12.03 29.02
CA ASP A 532 -20.21 10.95 28.58
C ASP A 532 -20.00 9.67 29.41
N ILE A 533 -20.98 9.38 30.27
CA ILE A 533 -21.01 8.21 31.16
C ILE A 533 -20.89 6.89 30.40
N TRP A 534 -21.55 6.77 29.25
CA TRP A 534 -21.72 5.47 28.58
C TRP A 534 -20.49 5.05 27.77
N SER A 535 -19.64 6.01 27.36
CA SER A 535 -18.34 5.74 26.72
C SER A 535 -17.13 5.88 27.65
N MET A 536 -17.34 6.10 28.96
CA MET A 536 -16.28 6.55 29.88
C MET A 536 -15.05 5.64 29.96
N ALA A 537 -15.23 4.31 29.90
CA ALA A 537 -14.11 3.37 29.88
C ALA A 537 -13.28 3.49 28.59
N ASP A 538 -13.93 3.70 27.44
CA ASP A 538 -13.26 3.96 26.17
C ASP A 538 -12.56 5.33 26.19
N ARG A 539 -13.13 6.34 26.87
CA ARG A 539 -12.45 7.63 27.08
C ARG A 539 -11.13 7.48 27.83
N PHE A 540 -11.04 6.62 28.84
CA PHE A 540 -9.76 6.31 29.50
C PHE A 540 -8.75 5.65 28.53
N ALA A 541 -9.20 4.82 27.59
CA ALA A 541 -8.36 4.27 26.54
C ALA A 541 -7.93 5.34 25.51
N GLU A 542 -8.82 6.26 25.11
CA GLU A 542 -8.49 7.44 24.29
C GLU A 542 -7.42 8.31 24.98
N LEU A 543 -7.55 8.56 26.29
CA LEU A 543 -6.59 9.37 27.05
C LEU A 543 -5.20 8.74 27.04
N SER A 544 -5.12 7.44 27.32
CA SER A 544 -3.85 6.69 27.31
C SER A 544 -3.16 6.78 25.93
N THR A 545 -3.96 6.88 24.86
CA THR A 545 -3.50 7.06 23.49
C THR A 545 -3.06 8.50 23.20
N ALA A 546 -3.81 9.51 23.65
CA ALA A 546 -3.44 10.91 23.53
C ALA A 546 -2.12 11.23 24.25
N LEU A 547 -1.93 10.70 25.47
CA LEU A 547 -0.68 10.78 26.22
C LEU A 547 0.46 10.07 25.48
N THR A 548 0.23 8.85 24.97
CA THR A 548 1.22 8.14 24.14
C THR A 548 1.57 8.90 22.87
N ASN A 549 0.63 9.64 22.26
CA ASN A 549 0.91 10.46 21.09
C ASN A 549 1.76 11.70 21.44
N GLN A 550 1.53 12.34 22.60
CA GLN A 550 2.45 13.38 23.12
C GLN A 550 3.85 12.84 23.39
N PHE A 551 3.96 11.58 23.80
CA PHE A 551 5.25 10.92 23.99
C PHE A 551 5.97 10.76 22.64
N ARG A 552 5.25 10.35 21.58
CA ARG A 552 5.79 10.26 20.20
C ARG A 552 6.18 11.62 19.62
N LEU A 553 5.48 12.69 19.99
CA LEU A 553 5.84 14.08 19.67
C LEU A 553 6.94 14.65 20.59
N GLY A 554 7.34 13.91 21.63
CA GLY A 554 8.52 14.19 22.43
C GLY A 554 8.30 14.97 23.74
N LEU A 555 7.08 15.02 24.29
CA LEU A 555 6.81 15.58 25.63
C LEU A 555 7.31 17.02 25.85
N GLY A 556 7.31 17.83 24.79
CA GLY A 556 7.79 19.21 24.84
C GLY A 556 9.32 19.36 24.95
N ASP A 557 10.09 18.30 24.67
CA ASP A 557 11.53 18.36 24.47
C ASP A 557 11.96 17.53 23.23
N PRO A 558 12.20 18.17 22.08
CA PRO A 558 12.45 17.45 20.82
C PRO A 558 13.82 16.76 20.77
N ALA A 559 14.72 17.00 21.71
CA ALA A 559 16.09 16.47 21.68
C ALA A 559 16.25 15.14 22.45
N GLY A 560 15.44 14.89 23.48
CA GLY A 560 15.63 13.74 24.38
C GLY A 560 14.85 12.46 24.04
N SER A 561 13.75 12.59 23.31
CA SER A 561 12.63 11.61 23.35
C SER A 561 12.13 11.14 21.97
N GLN A 562 12.27 11.96 20.93
CA GLN A 562 11.83 11.65 19.56
C GLN A 562 12.77 10.64 18.90
N ALA A 563 12.40 9.35 18.94
CA ALA A 563 12.96 8.36 18.03
C ALA A 563 12.16 8.35 16.71
N LYS A 564 12.74 7.77 15.66
CA LYS A 564 12.10 7.56 14.36
C LYS A 564 12.35 6.14 13.90
N ILE A 565 11.41 5.62 13.12
CA ILE A 565 11.57 4.37 12.37
C ILE A 565 11.52 4.69 10.88
N ASP A 566 12.55 4.25 10.18
CA ASP A 566 12.76 4.50 8.76
C ASP A 566 11.85 3.61 7.91
N GLY A 567 11.38 4.16 6.79
CA GLY A 567 10.57 3.47 5.79
C GLY A 567 10.90 3.95 4.39
N GLN A 568 10.17 3.43 3.41
CA GLN A 568 10.38 3.74 1.99
C GLN A 568 9.19 4.52 1.44
N ALA A 569 9.45 5.64 0.77
CA ALA A 569 8.45 6.34 -0.02
C ALA A 569 8.21 5.58 -1.33
N LEU A 570 6.95 5.47 -1.76
CA LEU A 570 6.48 4.73 -2.94
C LEU A 570 5.96 5.65 -4.07
#